data_AF-A0A9Q6A9H9-F1
#
_entry.id   AF-A0A9Q6A9H9-F1
#
_cell.length_a   1.000
_cell.length_b   1.000
_cell.length_c   1.000
_cell.angle_alpha   90.00
_cell.angle_beta   90.00
_cell.angle_gamma   90.00
#
_symmetry.space_group_name_H-M   'P 1'
#
loop_
_entity.id
_entity.type
_entity.pdbx_description
1 polymer ?
#
loop_
_entity_poly.entity_id
_entity_poly.type
_entity_poly.pdbx_seq_one_letter_code
_entity_poly.pdbx_strand_id
1 'polypeptide(L)'
;MAIVYGLITFSMVLPAFTSRGHVIFRIKQGPDREIFTKKRSVPFTEIKRIYMGRHQYSLKGIFFEDIIIEKNDGKIVRIPTWNIIANPLFFEAVERYMLPHMTEEAKNNWISQFTEIQRSVYVKEFEENPKL
;
A
#
# COMPACT_ATOMS: atom_id res chain seq x y z
N MET A 1 -16.09 23.65 -16.74
CA MET A 1 -14.84 22.92 -16.40
C MET A 1 -15.02 21.90 -15.29
N ALA A 2 -15.65 22.22 -14.16
CA ALA A 2 -15.84 21.28 -13.04
C ALA A 2 -16.54 19.96 -13.42
N ILE A 3 -17.59 20.02 -14.25
CA ILE A 3 -18.34 18.84 -14.71
C ILE A 3 -17.46 17.88 -15.53
N VAL A 4 -16.57 18.41 -16.36
CA VAL A 4 -15.65 17.62 -17.19
C VAL A 4 -14.61 16.91 -16.31
N TYR A 5 -14.04 17.62 -15.33
CA TYR A 5 -13.12 17.00 -14.37
C TYR A 5 -13.79 15.93 -13.51
N GLY A 6 -15.04 16.14 -13.08
CA GLY A 6 -15.81 15.15 -12.32
C GLY A 6 -16.09 13.86 -13.12
N LEU A 7 -16.43 13.98 -14.41
CA LEU A 7 -16.68 12.83 -15.28
C LEU A 7 -15.41 12.03 -15.57
N ILE A 8 -14.28 12.72 -15.74
CA ILE A 8 -12.97 12.10 -15.95
C ILE A 8 -12.55 11.31 -14.70
N THR A 9 -12.62 11.91 -13.51
CA THR A 9 -12.24 11.22 -12.27
C THR A 9 -13.20 10.07 -11.95
N PHE A 10 -14.50 10.24 -12.16
CA PHE A 10 -15.48 9.16 -12.01
C PHE A 10 -15.17 7.96 -12.92
N SER A 11 -14.87 8.21 -14.20
CA SER A 11 -14.49 7.16 -15.15
C SER A 11 -13.19 6.45 -14.76
N MET A 12 -12.25 7.17 -14.14
CA MET A 12 -11.00 6.58 -13.65
C MET A 12 -11.21 5.66 -12.45
N VAL A 13 -12.20 5.89 -11.58
CA VAL A 13 -12.48 5.02 -10.42
C VAL A 13 -13.34 3.81 -10.81
N LEU A 14 -14.01 3.85 -11.96
CA LEU A 14 -14.89 2.78 -12.45
C LEU A 14 -14.27 1.37 -12.44
N PRO A 15 -12.97 1.15 -12.78
CA PRO A 15 -12.31 -0.15 -12.64
C PRO A 15 -12.34 -0.71 -11.21
N ALA A 16 -12.38 0.15 -10.21
CA ALA A 16 -12.41 -0.22 -8.81
C ALA A 16 -13.77 -0.81 -8.37
N PHE A 17 -14.84 -0.50 -9.10
CA PHE A 17 -16.20 -1.02 -8.88
C PHE A 17 -16.59 -2.15 -9.85
N THR A 18 -15.93 -2.26 -11.01
CA THR A 18 -16.31 -3.20 -12.09
C THR A 18 -15.36 -4.38 -12.24
N SER A 19 -14.14 -4.33 -11.70
CA SER A 19 -13.22 -5.47 -11.78
C SER A 19 -13.57 -6.55 -10.75
N ARG A 20 -14.19 -7.65 -11.23
CA ARG A 20 -14.60 -8.82 -10.43
C ARG A 20 -13.49 -9.31 -9.47
N GLY A 21 -13.72 -9.19 -8.16
CA GLY A 21 -12.92 -9.76 -7.08
C GLY A 21 -12.10 -8.74 -6.29
N HIS A 22 -12.74 -8.16 -5.25
CA HIS A 22 -12.32 -7.07 -4.37
C HIS A 22 -11.11 -7.37 -3.46
N VAL A 23 -9.96 -7.70 -4.05
CA VAL A 23 -8.73 -7.83 -3.27
C VAL A 23 -7.62 -7.02 -3.94
N ILE A 24 -7.23 -5.91 -3.29
CA ILE A 24 -6.23 -4.97 -3.81
C ILE A 24 -4.84 -5.58 -3.74
N PHE A 25 -4.52 -6.21 -2.61
CA PHE A 25 -3.36 -7.08 -2.45
C PHE A 25 -3.67 -8.16 -1.42
N ARG A 26 -2.90 -9.26 -1.46
CA ARG A 26 -2.92 -10.34 -0.50
C ARG A 26 -1.55 -10.46 0.14
N ILE A 27 -1.55 -10.83 1.41
CA ILE A 27 -0.34 -11.19 2.14
C ILE A 27 -0.36 -12.70 2.32
N LYS A 28 0.66 -13.40 1.83
CA LYS A 28 0.85 -14.83 2.08
C LYS A 28 1.65 -15.00 3.36
N GLN A 29 1.01 -15.52 4.41
CA GLN A 29 1.68 -15.91 5.65
C GLN A 29 2.07 -17.39 5.53
N GLY A 30 3.35 -17.68 5.31
CA GLY A 30 3.86 -19.03 5.06
C GLY A 30 5.38 -19.06 4.85
N PRO A 31 5.96 -20.14 4.30
CA PRO A 31 7.39 -20.20 3.96
C PRO A 31 7.78 -19.16 2.91
N ASP A 32 6.94 -18.99 1.88
CA ASP A 32 7.13 -18.00 0.82
C ASP A 32 6.36 -16.72 1.17
N ARG A 33 6.89 -15.95 2.11
CA ARG A 33 6.25 -14.71 2.59
C ARG A 33 6.32 -13.62 1.53
N GLU A 34 5.18 -13.30 0.94
CA GLU A 34 5.09 -12.38 -0.17
C GLU A 34 3.81 -11.53 -0.12
N ILE A 35 3.93 -10.29 -0.59
CA ILE A 35 2.78 -9.46 -0.96
C ILE A 35 2.51 -9.68 -2.44
N PHE A 36 1.29 -10.11 -2.76
CA PHE A 36 0.94 -10.41 -4.14
C PHE A 36 -0.41 -9.81 -4.54
N THR A 37 -0.48 -9.45 -5.80
CA THR A 37 -1.68 -9.01 -6.51
C THR A 37 -1.99 -10.06 -7.57
N LYS A 38 -3.11 -9.90 -8.31
CA LYS A 38 -3.40 -10.78 -9.46
C LYS A 38 -2.28 -10.84 -10.51
N LYS A 39 -1.41 -9.81 -10.59
CA LYS A 39 -0.42 -9.67 -11.68
C LYS A 39 1.03 -9.73 -11.23
N ARG A 40 1.31 -9.55 -9.94
CA ARG A 40 2.67 -9.36 -9.42
C ARG A 40 2.78 -9.94 -8.02
N SER A 41 3.90 -10.59 -7.74
CA SER A 41 4.30 -11.00 -6.39
C SER A 41 5.62 -10.35 -6.01
N VAL A 42 5.76 -9.98 -4.74
CA VAL A 42 6.98 -9.44 -4.15
C VAL A 42 7.25 -10.15 -2.81
N PRO A 43 8.33 -10.94 -2.71
CA PRO A 43 8.79 -11.47 -1.44
C PRO A 43 9.17 -10.35 -0.47
N PHE A 44 8.89 -10.53 0.82
CA PHE A 44 9.22 -9.51 1.83
C PHE A 44 10.72 -9.24 1.96
N THR A 45 11.54 -10.24 1.63
CA THR A 45 13.01 -10.14 1.62
C THR A 45 13.54 -9.26 0.48
N GLU A 46 12.78 -9.10 -0.60
CA GLU A 46 13.14 -8.24 -1.74
C GLU A 46 12.69 -6.79 -1.55
N ILE A 47 11.85 -6.50 -0.55
CA ILE A 47 11.37 -5.16 -0.29
C ILE A 47 12.51 -4.35 0.31
N LYS A 48 12.78 -3.19 -0.29
CA LYS A 48 13.68 -2.16 0.24
C LYS A 48 12.89 -1.08 0.97
N ARG A 49 11.79 -0.65 0.36
CA ARG A 49 10.89 0.39 0.89
C ARG A 49 9.47 0.13 0.44
N ILE A 50 8.51 0.38 1.33
CA ILE A 50 7.08 0.36 1.01
C ILE A 50 6.41 1.59 1.61
N TYR A 51 5.47 2.19 0.88
CA TYR A 51 4.67 3.33 1.35
C TYR A 51 3.42 3.52 0.50
N MET A 52 2.42 4.23 1.03
CA MET A 52 1.27 4.68 0.24
C MET A 52 1.52 6.12 -0.22
N GLY A 53 1.33 6.38 -1.51
CA GLY A 53 1.58 7.72 -2.03
C GLY A 53 1.16 7.91 -3.49
N ARG A 54 1.16 9.19 -3.90
CA ARG A 54 0.87 9.62 -5.26
C ARG A 54 2.13 9.64 -6.11
N HIS A 55 1.98 9.54 -7.43
CA HIS A 55 3.11 9.62 -8.34
C HIS A 55 2.80 10.48 -9.58
N GLN A 56 3.77 11.27 -10.02
CA GLN A 56 3.54 12.25 -11.09
C GLN A 56 3.67 11.68 -12.52
N TYR A 57 4.04 10.41 -12.65
CA TYR A 57 4.26 9.75 -13.95
C TYR A 57 2.99 9.42 -14.74
N SER A 58 1.78 9.67 -14.19
CA SER A 58 0.52 9.48 -14.93
C SER A 58 -0.59 10.36 -14.36
N LEU A 59 -1.58 10.72 -15.20
CA LEU A 59 -2.77 11.45 -14.74
C LEU A 59 -3.46 10.74 -13.57
N LYS A 60 -3.58 9.42 -13.62
CA LYS A 60 -4.12 8.62 -12.53
C LYS A 60 -3.33 8.80 -11.23
N GLY A 61 -2.01 8.71 -11.30
CA GLY A 61 -1.13 8.80 -10.13
C GLY A 61 -1.14 10.17 -9.44
N ILE A 62 -1.64 11.22 -10.11
CA ILE A 62 -1.84 12.55 -9.52
C ILE A 62 -3.10 12.58 -8.64
N PHE A 63 -4.14 11.80 -9.00
CA PHE A 63 -5.44 11.79 -8.32
C PHE A 63 -5.59 10.67 -7.29
N PHE A 64 -4.90 9.54 -7.49
CA PHE A 64 -5.07 8.34 -6.67
C PHE A 64 -3.76 7.92 -6.02
N GLU A 65 -3.86 7.47 -4.77
CA GLU A 65 -2.73 6.87 -4.05
C GLU A 65 -2.54 5.42 -4.50
N ASP A 66 -1.27 5.08 -4.72
CA ASP A 66 -0.83 3.72 -4.97
C ASP A 66 0.00 3.25 -3.78
N ILE A 67 -0.03 1.94 -3.50
CA ILE A 67 1.00 1.32 -2.67
C ILE A 67 2.22 1.15 -3.56
N ILE A 68 3.31 1.80 -3.17
CA ILE A 68 4.58 1.81 -3.89
C ILE A 68 5.54 0.92 -3.13
N ILE A 69 6.09 -0.09 -3.82
CA ILE A 69 7.08 -1.02 -3.30
C ILE A 69 8.34 -0.85 -4.15
N GLU A 70 9.40 -0.34 -3.53
CA GLU A 70 10.75 -0.32 -4.09
C GLU A 70 11.45 -1.63 -3.70
N LYS A 71 11.96 -2.35 -4.68
CA LYS A 71 12.74 -3.57 -4.48
C LYS A 71 14.23 -3.28 -4.32
N ASN A 72 14.96 -4.23 -3.75
CA ASN A 72 16.43 -4.17 -3.64
C ASN A 72 17.14 -4.05 -4.99
N ASP A 73 16.53 -4.57 -6.08
CA ASP A 73 17.04 -4.46 -7.45
C ASP A 73 16.72 -3.11 -8.13
N GLY A 74 16.14 -2.15 -7.40
CA GLY A 74 15.75 -0.84 -7.90
C GLY A 74 14.44 -0.83 -8.69
N LYS A 75 13.78 -1.98 -8.91
CA LYS A 75 12.48 -2.02 -9.57
C LYS A 75 11.38 -1.49 -8.66
N ILE A 76 10.44 -0.75 -9.25
CA ILE A 76 9.28 -0.20 -8.54
C ILE A 76 8.02 -0.96 -8.95
N VAL A 77 7.37 -1.56 -7.96
CA VAL A 77 6.04 -2.16 -8.08
C VAL A 77 5.00 -1.17 -7.54
N ARG A 78 3.97 -0.90 -8.34
CA ARG A 78 2.85 -0.01 -7.97
C ARG A 78 1.58 -0.82 -7.94
N ILE A 79 0.88 -0.77 -6.80
CA ILE A 79 -0.41 -1.42 -6.60
C ILE A 79 -1.44 -0.31 -6.43
N PRO A 80 -2.37 -0.13 -7.38
CA PRO A 80 -3.30 0.96 -7.29
C PRO A 80 -4.37 0.71 -6.23
N THR A 81 -4.51 1.66 -5.30
CA THR A 81 -5.54 1.57 -4.24
C THR A 81 -6.86 2.20 -4.68
N TRP A 82 -6.81 3.10 -5.68
CA TRP A 82 -7.96 3.89 -6.13
C TRP A 82 -8.61 4.70 -4.99
N ASN A 83 -7.85 5.01 -3.93
CA ASN A 83 -8.33 5.61 -2.69
C ASN A 83 -9.44 4.81 -1.97
N ILE A 84 -9.52 3.50 -2.21
CA ILE A 84 -10.49 2.60 -1.55
C ILE A 84 -9.96 2.10 -0.21
N ILE A 85 -8.64 2.00 -0.05
CA ILE A 85 -8.01 1.62 1.22
C ILE A 85 -7.79 2.88 2.04
N ALA A 86 -8.36 2.91 3.25
CA ALA A 86 -8.01 3.92 4.22
C ALA A 86 -6.56 3.73 4.69
N ASN A 87 -5.77 4.80 4.73
CA ASN A 87 -4.37 4.76 5.19
C ASN A 87 -4.17 3.95 6.48
N PRO A 88 -4.97 4.12 7.56
CA PRO A 88 -4.79 3.32 8.78
C PRO A 88 -4.84 1.80 8.57
N LEU A 89 -5.70 1.31 7.68
CA LEU A 89 -5.83 -0.13 7.39
C LEU A 89 -4.56 -0.68 6.72
N PHE A 90 -3.98 0.09 5.81
CA PHE A 90 -2.71 -0.27 5.17
C PHE A 90 -1.57 -0.28 6.18
N PHE A 91 -1.52 0.71 7.08
CA PHE A 91 -0.50 0.79 8.11
C PHE A 91 -0.59 -0.39 9.07
N GLU A 92 -1.79 -0.74 9.52
CA GLU A 92 -2.03 -1.93 10.36
C GLU A 92 -1.55 -3.21 9.65
N ALA A 93 -1.84 -3.34 8.35
CA ALA A 93 -1.40 -4.50 7.57
C ALA A 93 0.14 -4.62 7.49
N VAL A 94 0.84 -3.51 7.27
CA VAL A 94 2.30 -3.49 7.20
C VAL A 94 2.90 -3.79 8.56
N GLU A 95 2.47 -3.08 9.62
CA GLU A 95 2.99 -3.24 10.98
C GLU A 95 2.78 -4.66 11.53
N ARG A 96 1.60 -5.25 11.34
CA ARG A 96 1.27 -6.57 11.91
C ARG A 96 1.83 -7.73 11.10
N TYR A 97 1.74 -7.67 9.77
CA TYR A 97 1.93 -8.87 8.95
C TYR A 97 3.16 -8.83 8.05
N MET A 98 3.70 -7.64 7.75
CA MET A 98 4.86 -7.52 6.86
C MET A 98 6.13 -7.18 7.64
N LEU A 99 6.08 -6.17 8.51
CA LEU A 99 7.23 -5.63 9.24
C LEU A 99 8.02 -6.68 10.02
N PRO A 100 7.40 -7.65 10.74
CA PRO A 100 8.15 -8.69 11.46
C PRO A 100 8.99 -9.61 10.55
N HIS A 101 8.73 -9.59 9.25
CA HIS A 101 9.29 -10.50 8.27
C HIS A 101 10.09 -9.80 7.16
N MET A 102 10.18 -8.48 7.22
CA MET A 102 11.06 -7.68 6.35
C MET A 102 12.53 -7.80 6.77
N THR A 103 13.42 -7.40 5.87
CA THR A 103 14.84 -7.19 6.20
C THR A 103 15.00 -6.03 7.18
N GLU A 104 16.09 -6.01 7.95
CA GLU A 104 16.38 -4.90 8.89
C GLU A 104 16.45 -3.54 8.18
N GLU A 105 17.01 -3.50 6.97
CA GLU A 105 17.02 -2.28 6.14
C GLU A 105 15.60 -1.80 5.84
N ALA A 106 14.73 -2.70 5.37
CA ALA A 106 13.35 -2.34 5.04
C ALA A 106 12.53 -1.95 6.27
N LYS A 107 12.77 -2.58 7.42
CA LYS A 107 12.17 -2.18 8.71
C LYS A 107 12.56 -0.76 9.07
N ASN A 108 13.84 -0.43 8.99
CA ASN A 108 14.34 0.92 9.27
C ASN A 108 13.78 1.96 8.28
N ASN A 109 13.70 1.59 6.99
CA ASN A 109 13.08 2.43 5.95
C ASN A 109 11.58 2.62 6.14
N TRP A 110 10.88 1.68 6.79
CA TRP A 110 9.48 1.84 7.16
C TRP A 110 9.34 2.76 8.38
N ILE A 111 10.04 2.45 9.47
CA ILE A 111 9.95 3.18 10.74
C ILE A 111 10.34 4.66 10.57
N SER A 112 11.36 4.94 9.76
CA SER A 112 11.83 6.32 9.50
C SER A 112 10.84 7.19 8.73
N GLN A 113 9.74 6.64 8.20
CA GLN A 113 8.69 7.42 7.55
C GLN A 113 7.79 8.14 8.55
N PHE A 114 7.86 7.76 9.83
CA PHE A 114 6.98 8.26 10.88
C PHE A 114 7.79 8.83 12.03
N THR A 115 7.23 9.81 12.72
CA THR A 115 7.75 10.16 14.04
C THR A 115 7.38 9.08 15.06
N GLU A 116 8.17 8.93 16.11
CA GLU A 116 7.89 7.99 17.20
C GLU A 116 6.50 8.21 17.81
N ILE A 117 6.12 9.48 17.97
CA ILE A 117 4.79 9.89 18.46
C ILE A 117 3.68 9.45 17.50
N GLN A 118 3.85 9.66 16.19
CA GLN A 118 2.84 9.23 15.21
C GLN A 118 2.68 7.72 15.19
N ARG A 119 3.79 6.98 15.17
CA ARG A 119 3.76 5.52 15.11
C ARG A 119 3.13 4.91 16.37
N SER A 120 3.49 5.41 17.55
CA SER A 120 2.90 4.92 18.82
C SER A 120 1.39 5.14 18.90
N VAL A 121 0.89 6.28 18.40
CA VAL A 121 -0.56 6.54 18.31
C VAL A 121 -1.24 5.52 17.38
N TYR A 122 -0.67 5.26 16.21
CA TYR A 122 -1.23 4.26 15.29
C TYR A 122 -1.23 2.86 15.87
N VAL A 123 -0.10 2.41 16.44
CA VAL A 123 0.01 1.08 17.04
C VAL A 123 -1.00 0.90 18.17
N LYS A 124 -1.15 1.91 19.04
CA LYS A 124 -2.12 1.88 20.14
C LYS A 124 -3.57 1.84 19.61
N GLU A 125 -3.90 2.63 18.60
CA GLU A 125 -5.21 2.59 17.95
C GLU A 125 -5.52 1.21 17.38
N PHE A 126 -4.53 0.53 16.80
CA PHE A 126 -4.72 -0.83 16.26
C PHE A 126 -4.94 -1.87 17.38
N GLU A 127 -4.25 -1.73 18.51
CA GLU A 127 -4.43 -2.60 19.67
C GLU A 127 -5.82 -2.44 20.30
N GLU A 128 -6.29 -1.19 20.42
CA GLU A 128 -7.60 -0.88 21.00
C GLU A 128 -8.76 -1.20 20.04
N ASN A 129 -8.55 -1.01 18.72
CA ASN A 129 -9.56 -1.18 17.68
C ASN A 129 -9.00 -1.92 16.45
N PRO A 130 -8.79 -3.24 16.51
CA PRO A 130 -8.28 -4.01 15.37
C PRO A 130 -9.26 -3.98 14.20
N LYS A 131 -8.80 -3.58 13.00
CA LYS A 131 -9.63 -3.47 11.79
C LYS A 131 -9.36 -4.59 10.77
N LEU A 132 -8.33 -5.40 11.02
CA LEU A 132 -7.92 -6.55 10.20
C LEU A 132 -8.06 -7.89 10.94
#